data_AF-A0A1G3C540-F1
#
_entry.id   AF-A0A1G3C540-F1
#
_cell.length_a   1.000
_cell.length_b   1.000
_cell.length_c   1.000
_cell.angle_alpha   90.00
_cell.angle_beta   90.00
_cell.angle_gamma   90.00
#
_symmetry.space_group_name_H-M   'P 1'
#
loop_
_entity.id
_entity.type
_entity.pdbx_description
1 polymer ?
#
loop_
_entity_poly.entity_id
_entity_poly.type
_entity_poly.pdbx_seq_one_letter_code
_entity_poly.pdbx_strand_id
1 'polypeptide(L)'
;MKKLTITLSNDLLDGLEGEKEKVLEEVLFEGIRFLKIKRALNKYCDGKISFGRATELAGVPEDELARQTFSLGIEPSISEKTLKEELGIE
;
A
#
# COMPACT_ATOMS: atom_id res chain seq x y z
N MET A 1 21.05 -10.71 -11.15
CA MET A 1 20.39 -9.38 -11.15
C MET A 1 19.39 -9.33 -12.28
N LYS A 2 18.24 -8.68 -12.08
CA LYS A 2 17.28 -8.38 -13.15
C LYS A 2 17.48 -6.93 -13.58
N LYS A 3 17.44 -6.64 -14.90
CA LYS A 3 17.59 -5.29 -15.45
C LYS A 3 16.25 -4.83 -16.03
N LEU A 4 15.79 -3.67 -15.58
CA LEU A 4 14.66 -2.95 -16.14
C LEU A 4 15.16 -1.58 -16.60
N THR A 5 14.76 -1.14 -17.79
CA THR A 5 15.07 0.20 -18.31
C THR A 5 13.78 0.96 -18.48
N ILE A 6 13.72 2.15 -17.90
CA ILE A 6 12.56 3.04 -17.93
C ILE A 6 12.99 4.41 -18.43
N THR A 7 12.10 5.11 -19.13
CA THR A 7 12.28 6.53 -19.50
C THR A 7 11.51 7.39 -18.52
N LEU A 8 12.16 8.40 -17.95
CA LEU A 8 11.59 9.32 -16.96
C LEU A 8 11.59 10.74 -17.53
N SER A 9 10.73 11.62 -17.00
CA SER A 9 10.75 13.03 -17.37
C SER A 9 11.99 13.72 -16.81
N ASN A 10 12.44 14.78 -17.50
CA ASN A 10 13.57 15.59 -17.04
C ASN A 10 13.32 16.16 -15.64
N ASP A 11 12.11 16.65 -15.36
CA ASP A 11 11.74 17.18 -14.04
C ASP A 11 12.03 16.21 -12.88
N LEU A 12 11.80 14.91 -13.09
CA LEU A 12 12.05 13.89 -12.07
C LEU A 12 13.53 13.53 -11.97
N LEU A 13 14.26 13.60 -13.08
CA LEU A 13 15.72 13.39 -13.11
C LEU A 13 16.51 14.56 -12.53
N ASP A 14 15.97 15.77 -12.66
CA ASP A 14 16.55 17.01 -12.13
C ASP A 14 16.35 17.11 -10.61
N GLY A 15 15.23 16.56 -10.09
CA GLY A 15 14.99 16.43 -8.65
C GLY A 15 15.81 15.34 -7.94
N LEU A 16 16.51 14.47 -8.69
CA LEU A 16 17.41 13.47 -8.11
C LEU A 16 18.80 14.09 -7.90
N GLU A 17 18.99 14.71 -6.73
CA GLU A 17 20.29 15.21 -6.27
C GLU A 17 21.15 14.07 -5.66
N GLY A 18 22.48 14.17 -5.77
CA GLY A 18 23.41 13.20 -5.16
C GLY A 18 23.55 11.86 -5.89
N GLU A 19 23.64 10.76 -5.12
CA GLU A 19 23.81 9.38 -5.64
C GLU A 19 22.51 8.87 -6.30
N LYS A 20 22.26 9.28 -7.54
CA LYS A 20 21.00 9.05 -8.28
C LYS A 20 20.48 7.62 -8.24
N GLU A 21 21.36 6.62 -8.40
CA GLU A 21 20.96 5.21 -8.40
C GLU A 21 20.44 4.76 -7.04
N LYS A 22 21.14 5.11 -5.96
CA LYS A 22 20.77 4.73 -4.60
C LYS A 22 19.49 5.43 -4.15
N VAL A 23 19.39 6.74 -4.42
CA VAL A 23 18.18 7.53 -4.13
C VAL A 23 16.99 6.94 -4.89
N LEU A 24 17.17 6.59 -6.17
CA LEU A 24 16.10 6.00 -6.97
C LEU A 24 15.71 4.61 -6.45
N GLU A 25 16.67 3.78 -6.03
CA GLU A 25 16.40 2.47 -5.44
C GLU A 25 15.58 2.59 -4.15
N GLU A 26 15.95 3.52 -3.27
CA GLU A 26 15.20 3.81 -2.03
C GLU A 26 13.78 4.30 -2.33
N VAL A 27 13.62 5.26 -3.24
CA VAL A 27 12.31 5.78 -3.66
C VAL A 27 11.44 4.69 -4.28
N LEU A 28 12.02 3.82 -5.11
CA LEU A 28 11.28 2.70 -5.71
C LEU A 28 10.86 1.69 -4.65
N PHE A 29 11.72 1.38 -3.68
CA PHE A 29 11.40 0.46 -2.60
C PHE A 29 10.20 0.97 -1.77
N GLU A 30 10.28 2.22 -1.31
CA GLU A 30 9.21 2.85 -0.53
C GLU A 30 7.94 3.03 -1.36
N GLY A 31 8.06 3.47 -2.61
CA GLY A 31 6.93 3.65 -3.52
C GLY A 31 6.19 2.35 -3.83
N ILE A 32 6.93 1.24 -4.06
CA ILE A 32 6.33 -0.08 -4.27
C ILE A 32 5.58 -0.53 -3.02
N ARG A 33 6.17 -0.35 -1.83
CA ARG A 33 5.55 -0.70 -0.55
C ARG A 33 4.27 0.09 -0.33
N PHE A 34 4.32 1.41 -0.48
CA PHE A 34 3.16 2.29 -0.38
C PHE A 34 2.04 1.89 -1.35
N LEU A 35 2.37 1.63 -2.62
CA LEU A 35 1.39 1.25 -3.63
C LEU A 35 0.72 -0.10 -3.34
N LYS A 36 1.45 -1.07 -2.76
CA LYS A 36 0.87 -2.35 -2.33
C LYS A 36 -0.18 -2.15 -1.24
N ILE A 37 0.18 -1.42 -0.19
CA ILE A 37 -0.71 -1.08 0.93
C ILE A 37 -1.96 -0.36 0.42
N LYS A 38 -1.78 0.73 -0.33
CA LYS A 38 -2.88 1.53 -0.87
C LYS A 38 -3.84 0.70 -1.73
N ARG A 39 -3.32 -0.16 -2.61
CA ARG A 39 -4.15 -1.02 -3.47
C ARG A 39 -4.91 -2.09 -2.69
N ALA A 40 -4.30 -2.65 -1.64
CA ALA A 40 -4.96 -3.61 -0.77
C ALA A 40 -6.11 -2.95 0.00
N LEU A 41 -5.87 -1.78 0.58
CA LEU A 41 -6.88 -1.00 1.28
C LEU A 41 -8.03 -0.59 0.37
N ASN A 42 -7.76 -0.11 -0.84
CA ASN A 42 -8.82 0.22 -1.80
C ASN A 42 -9.72 -0.99 -2.10
N LYS A 43 -9.14 -2.18 -2.26
CA LYS A 43 -9.93 -3.41 -2.48
C LYS A 43 -10.78 -3.76 -1.27
N TYR A 44 -10.26 -3.57 -0.06
CA TYR A 44 -10.99 -3.78 1.19
C TYR A 44 -12.17 -2.80 1.32
N CYS A 45 -11.93 -1.50 1.12
CA CYS A 45 -12.95 -0.47 1.18
C CYS A 45 -14.02 -0.61 0.09
N ASP A 46 -13.66 -1.13 -1.08
CA ASP A 46 -14.62 -1.50 -2.12
C ASP A 46 -15.46 -2.75 -1.76
N GLY A 47 -15.24 -3.38 -0.58
CA GLY A 47 -15.91 -4.60 -0.14
C GLY A 47 -15.50 -5.85 -0.92
N LYS A 48 -14.40 -5.81 -1.70
CA LYS A 48 -13.99 -6.91 -2.58
C LYS A 48 -13.22 -8.02 -1.86
N ILE A 49 -12.61 -7.71 -0.71
CA ILE A 49 -11.80 -8.61 0.09
C ILE A 49 -12.00 -8.30 1.58
N SER A 50 -11.72 -9.26 2.46
CA SER A 50 -11.66 -9.04 3.91
C SER A 50 -10.42 -8.25 4.33
N PHE A 51 -10.40 -7.74 5.57
CA PHE A 51 -9.24 -7.02 6.10
C PHE A 51 -8.01 -7.93 6.20
N GLY A 52 -8.18 -9.15 6.71
CA GLY A 52 -7.11 -10.17 6.71
C GLY A 52 -6.57 -10.50 5.31
N ARG A 53 -7.41 -10.53 4.28
CA ARG A 53 -6.90 -10.70 2.90
C ARG A 53 -6.14 -9.47 2.40
N ALA A 54 -6.49 -8.28 2.88
CA ALA A 54 -5.76 -7.05 2.56
C ALA A 54 -4.36 -7.04 3.20
N THR A 55 -4.18 -7.55 4.42
CA THR A 55 -2.86 -7.65 5.08
C THR A 55 -1.92 -8.57 4.30
N GLU A 56 -2.41 -9.74 3.88
CA GLU A 56 -1.67 -10.68 3.04
C GLU A 56 -1.23 -10.05 1.71
N LEU A 57 -2.12 -9.32 1.03
CA LEU A 57 -1.83 -8.67 -0.25
C LEU A 57 -0.85 -7.49 -0.11
N ALA A 58 -0.97 -6.74 0.98
CA ALA A 58 -0.06 -5.65 1.30
C ALA A 58 1.32 -6.17 1.75
N GLY A 59 1.36 -7.38 2.32
CA GLY A 59 2.57 -7.98 2.89
C GLY A 59 3.01 -7.27 4.17
N VAL A 60 2.07 -6.73 4.93
CA VAL A 60 2.33 -6.04 6.21
C VAL A 60 1.46 -6.62 7.32
N PRO A 61 1.90 -6.54 8.58
CA PRO A 61 1.08 -6.89 9.74
C PRO A 61 -0.23 -6.10 9.79
N GLU A 62 -1.22 -6.69 10.46
CA GLU A 62 -2.58 -6.14 10.57
C GLU A 62 -2.63 -4.79 11.30
N ASP A 63 -1.87 -4.65 12.38
CA ASP A 63 -1.75 -3.41 13.14
C ASP A 63 -1.14 -2.28 12.29
N GLU A 64 -0.20 -2.63 11.40
CA GLU A 64 0.39 -1.67 10.47
C GLU A 64 -0.61 -1.25 9.40
N LEU A 65 -1.35 -2.20 8.82
CA LEU A 65 -2.37 -1.90 7.83
C LEU A 65 -3.49 -1.01 8.43
N ALA A 66 -3.87 -1.26 9.69
CA ALA A 66 -4.83 -0.44 10.42
C ALA A 66 -4.32 1.00 10.57
N ARG A 67 -3.06 1.20 11.00
CA ARG A 67 -2.45 2.54 11.08
C ARG A 67 -2.45 3.26 9.72
N GLN A 68 -2.11 2.55 8.64
CA GLN A 68 -2.11 3.10 7.28
C GLN A 68 -3.52 3.51 6.83
N THR A 69 -4.55 2.77 7.24
CA THR A 69 -5.96 3.11 6.97
C THR A 69 -6.31 4.48 7.56
N PHE A 70 -5.95 4.73 8.82
CA PHE A 70 -6.14 6.04 9.47
C PHE A 70 -5.31 7.15 8.82
N SER A 71 -4.02 6.91 8.54
CA SER A 71 -3.14 7.92 7.95
C SER A 71 -3.53 8.34 6.54
N LEU A 72 -4.19 7.46 5.79
CA LEU A 72 -4.69 7.75 4.44
C LEU A 72 -6.07 8.42 4.44
N GLY A 73 -6.66 8.67 5.61
CA GLY A 73 -8.01 9.23 5.73
C GLY A 73 -9.09 8.29 5.17
N ILE A 74 -8.79 6.99 5.12
CA ILE A 74 -9.71 5.99 4.62
C ILE A 74 -10.57 5.54 5.80
N GLU A 75 -11.83 5.94 5.82
CA GLU A 75 -12.80 5.32 6.73
C GLU A 75 -13.21 3.98 6.12
N PRO A 76 -12.92 2.85 6.78
CA PRO A 76 -13.42 1.58 6.29
C PRO A 76 -14.95 1.64 6.28
N SER A 77 -15.56 1.37 5.13
CA SER A 77 -16.99 1.13 5.05
C SER A 77 -17.24 -0.24 5.69
N ILE A 78 -17.30 -0.26 7.02
CA ILE A 78 -17.59 -1.48 7.76
C ILE A 78 -19.07 -1.78 7.53
N SER A 79 -19.36 -2.73 6.62
CA SER A 79 -20.69 -3.31 6.54
C SER A 79 -20.96 -4.12 7.81
N GLU A 80 -22.21 -4.23 8.25
CA GLU A 80 -22.56 -5.07 9.42
C GLU A 80 -22.03 -6.50 9.30
N LYS A 81 -21.99 -7.04 8.08
CA LYS A 81 -21.42 -8.36 7.78
C LYS A 81 -19.92 -8.42 8.07
N THR A 82 -19.18 -7.40 7.64
CA THR A 82 -17.72 -7.31 7.90
C THR A 82 -17.44 -7.13 9.39
N LEU A 83 -18.25 -6.32 10.10
CA LEU A 83 -18.10 -6.15 11.55
C LEU A 83 -18.30 -7.48 12.30
N LYS A 84 -19.28 -8.28 11.88
CA LYS A 84 -19.58 -9.60 12.42
C LYS A 84 -18.44 -10.60 12.18
N GLU A 85 -17.91 -10.64 10.96
CA GLU A 85 -16.77 -11.49 10.60
C GLU A 85 -15.51 -11.15 11.43
N GLU A 86 -15.22 -9.86 11.64
CA GLU A 86 -14.05 -9.40 12.41
C GLU A 86 -14.23 -9.60 13.94
N LEU A 87 -15.46 -9.52 14.46
CA LEU A 87 -15.76 -9.79 15.87
C LEU A 87 -15.91 -11.29 16.19
N GLY A 88 -15.88 -12.15 15.17
CA GLY A 88 -16.15 -13.58 15.33
C GLY A 88 -17.58 -13.89 15.77
N ILE A 89 -18.54 -13.03 15.40
CA ILE A 89 -19.96 -13.15 15.76
C ILE A 89 -20.72 -13.50 14.48
N GLU A 90 -21.25 -14.72 14.36
CA GLU A 90 -22.13 -15.13 13.24
C GLU A 90 -23.49 -14.39 13.27
#